data_AF-A0A7Y5WI02-F1
#
_entry.id   AF-A0A7Y5WI02-F1
#
_cell.length_a   1.000
_cell.length_b   1.000
_cell.length_c   1.000
_cell.angle_alpha   90.00
_cell.angle_beta   90.00
_cell.angle_gamma   90.00
#
_symmetry.space_group_name_H-M   'P 1'
#
loop_
_entity.id
_entity.type
_entity.pdbx_description
1 polymer ?
#
loop_
_entity_poly.entity_id
_entity_poly.type
_entity_poly.pdbx_seq_one_letter_code
_entity_poly.pdbx_strand_id
1 'polypeptide(L)'
;MTSDPTGDRALHQLDHDTAAFYRRLGPGLYAPTVHVQGAWRDDEQHMAPVSGILAHEIDLHEPREGMQLARISFDILGMIPARPSRVDVRTTRPG
;
A
#
# COMPACT_ATOMS: atom_id res chain seq x y z
N MET A 1 21.17 -14.09 -29.71
CA MET A 1 21.33 -13.41 -28.41
C MET A 1 20.70 -12.04 -28.56
N THR A 2 19.37 -12.00 -28.53
CA THR A 2 18.57 -10.80 -28.76
C THR A 2 18.41 -10.07 -27.44
N SER A 3 19.04 -8.90 -27.32
CA SER A 3 18.71 -7.93 -26.29
C SER A 3 17.28 -7.42 -26.52
N ASP A 4 16.36 -7.75 -25.63
CA ASP A 4 15.06 -7.08 -25.54
C ASP A 4 15.28 -5.64 -25.03
N PRO A 5 14.87 -4.60 -25.77
CA PRO A 5 15.16 -3.20 -25.47
C PRO A 5 14.15 -2.52 -24.52
N THR A 6 13.35 -3.27 -23.75
CA THR A 6 12.28 -2.69 -22.92
C THR A 6 12.45 -3.04 -21.44
N GLY A 7 13.57 -2.61 -20.84
CA GLY A 7 13.85 -2.77 -19.42
C GLY A 7 13.74 -1.45 -18.66
N ASP A 8 12.65 -0.70 -18.80
CA ASP A 8 12.33 0.44 -17.94
C ASP A 8 11.99 -0.06 -16.52
N ARG A 9 13.01 -0.58 -15.84
CA ARG A 9 12.99 -0.91 -14.43
C ARG A 9 13.88 0.12 -13.76
N ALA A 10 13.50 1.38 -13.87
CA ALA A 10 13.81 2.31 -12.80
C ALA A 10 13.22 1.70 -11.52
N LEU A 11 14.04 0.92 -10.81
CA LEU A 11 13.83 0.62 -9.41
C LEU A 11 13.69 2.00 -8.78
N HIS A 12 12.45 2.44 -8.54
CA HIS A 12 12.21 3.71 -7.89
C HIS A 12 12.86 3.57 -6.52
N GLN A 13 14.04 4.18 -6.37
CA GLN A 13 14.75 4.18 -5.10
C GLN A 13 13.78 4.71 -4.06
N LEU A 14 13.57 3.92 -3.01
CA LEU A 14 12.63 4.28 -1.96
C LEU A 14 13.11 5.56 -1.29
N ASP A 15 12.17 6.38 -0.89
CA ASP A 15 12.44 7.60 -0.13
C ASP A 15 12.97 7.23 1.27
N HIS A 16 14.17 7.70 1.61
CA HIS A 16 14.82 7.49 2.91
C HIS A 16 14.73 8.70 3.83
N ASP A 17 14.30 9.86 3.32
CA ASP A 17 14.30 11.13 4.06
C ASP A 17 12.96 11.34 4.78
N THR A 18 11.88 10.75 4.27
CA THR A 18 10.56 10.84 4.89
C THR A 18 10.41 9.85 6.05
N ALA A 19 10.27 10.36 7.27
CA ALA A 19 9.99 9.60 8.49
C ALA A 19 8.53 9.14 8.61
N ALA A 20 8.00 8.48 7.57
CA ALA A 20 6.66 7.89 7.53
C ALA A 20 6.67 6.64 6.64
N PHE A 21 5.70 5.73 6.78
CA PHE A 21 5.58 4.57 5.89
C PHE A 21 5.24 4.99 4.44
N TYR A 22 4.28 5.90 4.26
CA TYR A 22 3.87 6.32 2.92
C TYR A 22 3.81 7.84 2.81
N ARG A 23 4.10 8.35 1.62
CA ARG A 23 3.70 9.68 1.18
C ARG A 23 2.40 9.58 0.40
N ARG A 24 1.40 10.40 0.75
CA ARG A 24 0.17 10.51 -0.04
C ARG A 24 0.47 11.31 -1.31
N LEU A 25 0.19 10.71 -2.47
CA LEU A 25 0.32 11.36 -3.79
C LEU A 25 -1.01 11.91 -4.30
N GLY A 26 -2.12 11.43 -3.75
CA GLY A 26 -3.47 11.85 -4.10
C GLY A 26 -4.53 11.01 -3.38
N PRO A 27 -5.82 11.14 -3.75
CA PRO A 27 -6.89 10.29 -3.23
C PRO A 27 -6.59 8.81 -3.50
N GLY A 28 -6.57 7.99 -2.45
CA GLY A 28 -6.24 6.57 -2.50
C GLY A 28 -4.84 6.21 -3.02
N LEU A 29 -3.95 7.16 -3.34
CA LEU A 29 -2.65 6.89 -3.98
C LEU A 29 -1.48 7.19 -3.03
N TYR A 30 -0.64 6.18 -2.84
CA TYR A 30 0.43 6.19 -1.83
C TYR A 30 1.77 5.77 -2.43
N ALA A 31 2.82 6.55 -2.22
CA ALA A 31 4.20 6.16 -2.51
C ALA A 31 4.85 5.56 -1.25
N PRO A 32 5.43 4.35 -1.32
CA PRO A 32 6.15 3.77 -0.19
C PRO A 32 7.48 4.50 0.03
N THR A 33 7.88 4.59 1.30
CA THR A 33 9.25 4.95 1.72
C THR A 33 10.05 3.69 2.06
N VAL A 34 11.33 3.83 2.42
CA VAL A 34 12.15 2.72 2.89
C VAL A 34 11.53 1.99 4.08
N HIS A 35 10.73 2.67 4.90
CA HIS A 35 10.12 2.09 6.10
C HIS A 35 9.07 1.02 5.79
N VAL A 36 8.61 0.93 4.54
CA VAL A 36 7.65 -0.10 4.09
C VAL A 36 8.34 -1.40 3.70
N GLN A 37 9.67 -1.41 3.58
CA GLN A 37 10.45 -2.52 3.10
C GLN A 37 10.05 -3.86 3.75
N GLY A 38 9.99 -4.91 2.93
CA GLY A 38 9.71 -6.26 3.36
C GLY A 38 10.76 -6.88 4.25
N ALA A 39 10.35 -7.95 4.94
CA ALA A 39 11.24 -8.72 5.80
C ALA A 39 12.24 -9.56 4.99
N TRP A 40 11.91 -9.92 3.75
CA TRP A 40 12.66 -10.89 2.96
C TRP A 40 13.38 -10.26 1.76
N ARG A 41 12.81 -9.20 1.19
CA ARG A 41 13.34 -8.51 0.02
C ARG A 41 13.22 -6.99 0.16
N ASP A 42 14.16 -6.27 -0.43
CA ASP A 42 14.14 -4.81 -0.50
C ASP A 42 13.12 -4.27 -1.51
N ASP A 43 12.78 -5.08 -2.53
CA ASP A 43 11.83 -4.75 -3.59
C ASP A 43 10.37 -5.10 -3.27
N GLU A 44 10.07 -5.53 -2.05
CA GLU A 44 8.72 -5.84 -1.58
C GLU A 44 8.27 -4.91 -0.43
N GLN A 45 6.95 -4.79 -0.24
CA GLN A 45 6.32 -4.10 0.87
C GLN A 45 5.95 -5.11 1.97
N HIS A 46 6.29 -4.80 3.21
CA HIS A 46 5.81 -5.53 4.38
C HIS A 46 4.30 -5.35 4.54
N MET A 47 3.58 -6.40 4.94
CA MET A 47 2.11 -6.31 5.01
C MET A 47 1.62 -5.38 6.13
N ALA A 48 2.34 -5.24 7.25
CA ALA A 48 1.93 -4.34 8.34
C ALA A 48 1.68 -2.88 7.89
N PRO A 49 2.61 -2.18 7.21
CA PRO A 49 2.32 -0.84 6.68
C PRO A 49 1.20 -0.85 5.63
N VAL A 50 1.12 -1.85 4.74
CA VAL A 50 0.01 -1.97 3.77
C VAL A 50 -1.34 -2.08 4.50
N SER A 51 -1.43 -2.86 5.58
CA SER A 51 -2.66 -2.98 6.37
C SER A 51 -3.06 -1.66 7.02
N GLY A 52 -2.09 -0.81 7.36
CA GLY A 52 -2.35 0.52 7.90
C GLY A 52 -3.06 1.44 6.91
N ILE A 53 -2.61 1.49 5.65
CA ILE A 53 -3.28 2.30 4.63
C ILE A 53 -4.65 1.72 4.22
N LEU A 54 -4.82 0.39 4.26
CA LEU A 54 -6.11 -0.25 4.02
C LEU A 54 -7.11 0.08 5.15
N ALA A 55 -6.70 -0.04 6.41
CA ALA A 55 -7.53 0.33 7.55
C ALA A 55 -7.90 1.83 7.52
N HIS A 56 -6.93 2.69 7.21
CA HIS A 56 -7.15 4.13 7.10
C HIS A 56 -8.20 4.50 6.04
N GLU A 57 -8.13 3.91 4.84
CA GLU A 57 -9.11 4.19 3.79
C GLU A 57 -10.49 3.60 4.12
N ILE A 58 -10.57 2.50 4.88
CA ILE A 58 -11.83 1.97 5.41
C ILE A 58 -12.45 2.93 6.44
N ASP A 59 -11.65 3.48 7.37
CA ASP A 59 -12.15 4.44 8.37
C ASP A 59 -12.69 5.74 7.75
N LEU A 60 -12.15 6.14 6.59
CA LEU A 60 -12.61 7.32 5.84
C LEU A 60 -13.84 7.04 4.96
N HIS A 61 -14.14 5.77 4.67
CA HIS A 61 -15.24 5.38 3.78
C HIS A 61 -16.56 5.29 4.56
N GLU A 62 -17.45 6.27 4.37
CA GLU A 62 -18.78 6.32 5.00
C GLU A 62 -18.72 6.26 6.56
N PRO A 63 -17.97 7.15 7.24
CA PRO A 63 -17.80 7.09 8.69
C PRO A 63 -19.13 7.30 9.43
N ARG A 64 -19.32 6.56 10.52
CA ARG A 64 -20.54 6.59 11.35
C ARG A 64 -20.18 6.80 12.81
N GLU A 65 -20.85 7.75 13.46
CA GLU A 65 -20.69 7.99 14.89
C GLU A 65 -21.06 6.73 15.70
N GLY A 66 -20.27 6.43 16.72
CA GLY A 66 -20.47 5.27 17.60
C GLY A 66 -20.13 3.92 16.97
N MET A 67 -19.58 3.89 15.75
CA MET A 67 -19.07 2.68 15.10
C MET A 67 -17.54 2.67 15.07
N GLN A 68 -16.96 1.49 15.20
CA GLN A 68 -15.53 1.27 15.08
C GLN A 68 -15.23 -0.01 14.30
N LEU A 69 -14.09 -0.06 13.63
CA LEU A 69 -13.62 -1.24 12.92
C LEU A 69 -13.35 -2.39 13.92
N ALA A 70 -14.10 -3.49 13.79
CA ALA A 70 -14.00 -4.62 14.72
C ALA A 70 -12.97 -5.67 14.29
N ARG A 71 -12.88 -5.96 12.99
CA ARG A 71 -11.99 -6.98 12.42
C ARG A 71 -11.71 -6.70 10.95
N ILE A 72 -10.47 -6.87 10.54
CA ILE A 72 -10.07 -6.99 9.13
C ILE A 72 -9.51 -8.40 8.90
N SER A 73 -9.84 -8.98 7.75
CA SER A 73 -9.18 -10.18 7.23
C SER A 73 -8.52 -9.80 5.89
N PHE A 74 -7.37 -10.39 5.60
CA PHE A 74 -6.61 -10.12 4.37
C PHE A 74 -6.40 -11.41 3.60
N ASP A 75 -6.60 -11.35 2.28
CA ASP A 75 -6.13 -12.35 1.34
C ASP A 75 -4.95 -11.74 0.56
N ILE A 76 -3.76 -12.28 0.74
CA ILE A 76 -2.52 -11.78 0.11
C ILE A 76 -2.26 -12.64 -1.14
N LEU A 77 -2.63 -12.11 -2.30
CA LEU A 77 -2.60 -12.85 -3.57
C LEU A 77 -1.20 -12.99 -4.20
N GLY A 78 -0.18 -12.39 -3.58
CA GLY A 78 1.20 -12.46 -4.04
C GLY A 78 2.09 -11.42 -3.40
N MET A 79 3.32 -11.34 -3.90
CA MET A 79 4.29 -10.32 -3.47
C MET A 79 3.77 -8.91 -3.80
N ILE A 80 3.89 -8.00 -2.83
CA ILE A 80 3.48 -6.60 -2.97
C ILE A 80 4.72 -5.78 -3.34
N PRO A 81 4.87 -5.30 -4.58
CA PRO A 81 6.10 -4.63 -5.02
C PRO A 81 6.26 -3.26 -4.34
N ALA A 82 7.48 -2.88 -3.98
CA ALA A 82 7.82 -1.58 -3.38
C ALA A 82 7.73 -0.41 -4.41
N ARG A 83 6.50 -0.09 -4.82
CA ARG A 83 6.14 0.97 -5.77
C ARG A 83 4.82 1.63 -5.35
N PRO A 84 4.41 2.76 -5.96
CA PRO A 84 3.15 3.40 -5.60
C PRO A 84 1.95 2.45 -5.69
N SER A 85 1.10 2.50 -4.66
CA SER A 85 -0.08 1.66 -4.48
C SER A 85 -1.35 2.51 -4.52
N ARG A 86 -2.37 2.03 -5.23
CA ARG A 86 -3.74 2.56 -5.16
C ARG A 86 -4.58 1.68 -4.23
N VAL A 87 -5.35 2.32 -3.35
CA VAL A 87 -6.34 1.69 -2.48
C VAL A 87 -7.72 2.18 -2.90
N ASP A 88 -8.63 1.23 -3.12
CA ASP A 88 -10.03 1.48 -3.43
C ASP A 88 -10.90 0.75 -2.40
N VAL A 89 -11.92 1.43 -1.88
CA VAL A 89 -12.85 0.90 -0.87
C VAL A 89 -14.28 0.96 -1.42
N ARG A 90 -15.08 -0.06 -1.12
CA ARG A 90 -16.50 -0.10 -1.46
C ARG A 90 -17.30 -0.84 -0.40
N THR A 91 -18.53 -0.38 -0.17
CA THR A 91 -19.50 -1.07 0.68
C THR A 91 -20.04 -2.30 -0.06
N THR A 92 -19.82 -3.50 0.48
CA THR A 92 -20.35 -4.77 -0.08
C THR A 92 -21.77 -5.06 0.38
N ARG A 93 -22.07 -4.71 1.63
CA ARG A 93 -23.39 -4.83 2.27
C ARG A 93 -23.58 -3.64 3.21
N PRO A 94 -24.58 -2.79 2.98
CA PRO A 94 -24.91 -1.71 3.92
C PRO A 94 -25.56 -2.28 5.19
N GLY A 95 -25.47 -1.50 6.28
CA GLY A 95 -26.12 -1.77 7.56
C GLY A 95 -27.11 -0.69 7.93
#